data_AF-A0AAP4X8N1-F1
#
_entry.id   AF-A0AAP4X8N1-F1
#
_cell.length_a   1.000
_cell.length_b   1.000
_cell.length_c   1.000
_cell.angle_alpha   90.00
_cell.angle_beta   90.00
_cell.angle_gamma   90.00
#
_symmetry.space_group_name_H-M   'P 1'
#
loop_
_entity.id
_entity.type
_entity.pdbx_description
1 polymer ?
#
loop_
_entity_poly.entity_id
_entity_poly.type
_entity_poly.pdbx_seq_one_letter_code
_entity_poly.pdbx_strand_id
1 'polypeptide(L)'
;MVKLKKIIKIINYSTLFLFLFSIININQVIAINKDEYMNDQDNMKIHDIHLENTEDILQHLINKNCYESFSYFALEYPCYNGQNVKYDLIWKIKNPPFKQLGTNEYKLMCVLFDKGERDKKDDIYSLEDLKQMSNGASNMYIFWVKNKFLDPNDKKNVQNLIFNRLELEFKQKQIKEKIKEINELLNYLSQEEKKFSNLENDFKLQIQSLLKDKKSLEVEIINLKQKIKNLEDTKNDENILKNKQIKELNSQLDLLKKDIQNEKEKYQQLNNYFNNKQKKYSGIRDFLHQNFFRF
;
A
#
# COMPACT_ATOMS: atom_id res chain seq x y z
N MET A 1 -22.24 20.06 15.05
CA MET A 1 -22.73 19.48 13.77
C MET A 1 -22.18 18.09 13.42
N VAL A 2 -20.94 17.73 13.81
CA VAL A 2 -20.30 16.44 13.43
C VAL A 2 -20.90 15.22 14.15
N LYS A 3 -21.42 15.37 15.39
CA LYS A 3 -22.02 14.25 16.16
C LYS A 3 -23.40 13.80 15.64
N LEU A 4 -24.22 14.72 15.10
CA LEU A 4 -25.56 14.38 14.59
C LEU A 4 -25.51 13.55 13.30
N LYS A 5 -24.53 13.81 12.42
CA LYS A 5 -24.35 13.06 11.17
C LYS A 5 -23.98 11.58 11.39
N LYS A 6 -23.31 11.24 12.49
CA LYS A 6 -22.98 9.85 12.85
C LYS A 6 -24.20 9.06 13.33
N ILE A 7 -25.07 9.69 14.12
CA ILE A 7 -26.29 9.05 14.67
C ILE A 7 -27.29 8.76 13.54
N ILE A 8 -27.49 9.69 12.61
CA ILE A 8 -28.38 9.48 11.45
C ILE A 8 -27.87 8.34 10.54
N LYS A 9 -26.54 8.17 10.42
CA LYS A 9 -25.96 7.06 9.65
C LYS A 9 -26.19 5.69 10.31
N ILE A 10 -26.13 5.61 11.64
CA ILE A 10 -26.36 4.36 12.39
C ILE A 10 -27.83 3.94 12.35
N ILE A 11 -28.76 4.90 12.44
CA ILE A 11 -30.21 4.63 12.39
C ILE A 11 -30.61 4.08 11.01
N ASN A 12 -29.95 4.51 9.93
CA ASN A 12 -30.28 4.06 8.58
C ASN A 12 -29.86 2.59 8.30
N TYR A 13 -28.85 2.07 9.01
CA TYR A 13 -28.45 0.67 8.90
C TYR A 13 -29.28 -0.26 9.80
N SER A 14 -29.73 0.21 10.97
CA SER A 14 -30.52 -0.63 11.88
C SER A 14 -31.95 -0.87 11.36
N THR A 15 -32.55 0.11 10.68
CA THR A 15 -33.87 -0.04 10.04
C THR A 15 -33.82 -0.99 8.85
N LEU A 16 -32.74 -0.97 8.06
CA LEU A 16 -32.52 -1.92 6.97
C LEU A 16 -32.32 -3.36 7.49
N PHE A 17 -31.65 -3.52 8.63
CA PHE A 17 -31.42 -4.82 9.26
C PHE A 17 -32.71 -5.42 9.85
N LEU A 18 -33.56 -4.58 10.45
CA LEU A 18 -34.89 -4.99 10.94
C LEU A 18 -35.84 -5.40 9.80
N PHE A 19 -35.75 -4.74 8.65
CA PHE A 19 -36.54 -5.11 7.47
C PHE A 19 -36.11 -6.47 6.87
N LEU A 20 -34.82 -6.80 6.93
CA LEU A 20 -34.28 -8.10 6.54
C LEU A 20 -34.70 -9.23 7.49
N PHE A 21 -34.80 -8.96 8.79
CA PHE A 21 -35.19 -9.96 9.79
C PHE A 21 -36.69 -10.34 9.70
N SER A 22 -37.56 -9.38 9.36
CA SER A 22 -39.00 -9.63 9.25
C SER A 22 -39.41 -10.52 8.08
N ILE A 23 -38.54 -10.71 7.08
CA ILE A 23 -38.82 -11.58 5.92
C ILE A 23 -38.54 -13.07 6.24
N ILE A 24 -37.79 -13.36 7.31
CA ILE A 24 -37.35 -14.74 7.63
C ILE A 24 -38.44 -15.54 8.37
N ASN A 25 -39.47 -14.87 8.90
CA ASN A 25 -40.40 -15.51 9.84
C ASN A 25 -41.76 -15.90 9.22
N ILE A 26 -41.79 -16.27 7.93
CA ILE A 26 -43.00 -16.76 7.27
C ILE A 26 -42.87 -18.27 7.05
N ASN A 27 -43.74 -18.99 7.77
CA ASN A 27 -44.10 -20.40 7.66
C ASN A 27 -43.10 -21.44 8.20
N GLN A 28 -43.37 -21.92 9.42
CA GLN A 28 -43.04 -23.29 9.81
C GLN A 28 -43.90 -24.23 8.96
N VAL A 29 -43.32 -24.77 7.88
CA VAL A 29 -43.92 -25.89 7.14
C VAL A 29 -43.27 -27.19 7.60
N ILE A 30 -44.13 -28.16 7.90
CA ILE A 30 -43.76 -29.47 8.44
C ILE A 30 -43.41 -30.37 7.26
N ALA A 31 -42.12 -30.57 7.00
CA ALA A 31 -41.64 -31.70 6.22
C ALA A 31 -41.40 -32.88 7.17
N ILE A 32 -41.93 -34.06 6.84
CA ILE A 32 -41.73 -35.28 7.63
C ILE A 32 -40.52 -36.02 7.02
N ASN A 33 -39.34 -35.90 7.65
CA ASN A 33 -38.22 -36.80 7.39
C ASN A 33 -38.58 -38.16 7.94
N LYS A 34 -38.95 -39.11 7.07
CA LYS A 34 -39.48 -40.39 7.56
C LYS A 34 -38.40 -41.46 7.70
N ASP A 35 -37.31 -41.41 6.95
CA ASP A 35 -36.25 -42.41 7.09
C ASP A 35 -34.88 -41.92 6.59
N GLU A 36 -33.83 -42.13 7.39
CA GLU A 36 -32.42 -42.10 6.93
C GLU A 36 -32.00 -43.56 6.68
N TYR A 37 -31.77 -43.92 5.42
CA TYR A 37 -31.20 -45.22 5.07
C TYR A 37 -29.78 -45.02 4.52
N MET A 38 -28.83 -45.81 5.04
CA MET A 38 -27.47 -45.87 4.52
C MET A 38 -27.45 -46.80 3.31
N ASN A 39 -26.85 -46.37 2.21
CA ASN A 39 -26.48 -47.32 1.16
C ASN A 39 -25.19 -48.05 1.61
N ASP A 40 -25.30 -49.35 1.87
CA ASP A 40 -24.23 -50.21 2.38
C ASP A 40 -23.01 -50.31 1.45
N GLN A 41 -23.11 -49.88 0.18
CA GLN A 41 -22.02 -49.99 -0.79
C GLN A 41 -21.05 -48.81 -0.82
N ASP A 42 -21.45 -47.59 -0.42
CA ASP A 42 -20.64 -46.37 -0.64
C ASP A 42 -20.74 -45.29 0.48
N ASN A 43 -21.27 -45.61 1.67
CA ASN A 43 -21.41 -44.67 2.79
C ASN A 43 -22.17 -43.36 2.45
N MET A 44 -23.01 -43.35 1.42
CA MET A 44 -23.85 -42.21 1.08
C MET A 44 -25.14 -42.23 1.91
N LYS A 45 -25.47 -41.11 2.55
CA LYS A 45 -26.73 -40.92 3.27
C LYS A 45 -27.83 -40.53 2.30
N ILE A 46 -28.92 -41.30 2.30
CA ILE A 46 -30.11 -40.98 1.51
C ILE A 46 -31.14 -40.32 2.42
N HIS A 47 -31.55 -39.12 2.04
CA HIS A 47 -32.55 -38.30 2.72
C HIS A 47 -33.83 -38.32 1.90
N ASP A 48 -34.86 -38.97 2.43
CA ASP A 48 -36.15 -39.10 1.76
C ASP A 48 -37.16 -38.05 2.25
N ILE A 49 -37.30 -36.96 1.48
CA ILE A 49 -37.99 -35.73 1.89
C ILE A 49 -39.36 -35.64 1.19
N HIS A 50 -40.42 -35.52 1.99
CA HIS A 50 -41.79 -35.40 1.50
C HIS A 50 -42.31 -33.99 1.76
N LEU A 51 -42.67 -33.29 0.68
CA LEU A 51 -43.17 -31.92 0.67
C LEU A 51 -44.68 -31.92 0.50
N GLU A 52 -45.38 -31.08 1.26
CA GLU A 52 -46.82 -30.92 1.13
C GLU A 52 -47.17 -30.00 -0.05
N ASN A 53 -46.31 -29.01 -0.33
CA ASN A 53 -46.39 -28.10 -1.46
C ASN A 53 -45.03 -27.93 -2.15
N THR A 54 -45.03 -27.44 -3.38
CA THR A 54 -43.80 -27.31 -4.19
C THR A 54 -42.85 -26.26 -3.60
N GLU A 55 -43.40 -25.20 -3.00
CA GLU A 55 -42.68 -24.07 -2.41
C GLU A 55 -41.83 -24.47 -1.19
N ASP A 56 -42.21 -25.54 -0.50
CA ASP A 56 -41.54 -26.02 0.72
C ASP A 56 -40.07 -26.40 0.43
N ILE A 57 -39.75 -26.70 -0.82
CA ILE A 57 -38.38 -26.99 -1.27
C ILE A 57 -37.41 -25.84 -0.99
N LEU A 58 -37.89 -24.59 -0.96
CA LEU A 58 -37.06 -23.40 -0.73
C LEU A 58 -36.30 -23.48 0.59
N GLN A 59 -36.98 -23.90 1.66
CA GLN A 59 -36.37 -24.03 2.97
C GLN A 59 -35.25 -25.07 2.96
N HIS A 60 -35.44 -26.19 2.27
CA HIS A 60 -34.43 -27.21 2.16
C HIS A 60 -33.22 -26.74 1.34
N LEU A 61 -33.44 -26.12 0.18
CA LEU A 61 -32.36 -25.64 -0.69
C LEU A 61 -31.52 -24.55 -0.01
N ILE A 62 -32.17 -23.63 0.70
CA ILE A 62 -31.50 -22.53 1.42
C ILE A 62 -30.73 -23.08 2.62
N ASN A 63 -31.37 -23.88 3.47
CA ASN A 63 -30.74 -24.40 4.70
C ASN A 63 -29.58 -25.36 4.41
N LYS A 64 -29.65 -26.11 3.30
CA LYS A 64 -28.57 -26.99 2.84
C LYS A 64 -27.53 -26.27 1.97
N ASN A 65 -27.69 -24.97 1.74
CA ASN A 65 -26.80 -24.13 0.93
C ASN A 65 -26.54 -24.71 -0.48
N CYS A 66 -27.58 -25.27 -1.08
CA CYS A 66 -27.56 -25.92 -2.40
C CYS A 66 -28.56 -25.29 -3.38
N TYR A 67 -29.08 -24.11 -3.06
CA TYR A 67 -29.98 -23.36 -3.94
C TYR A 67 -29.33 -22.94 -5.27
N GLU A 68 -28.00 -22.83 -5.33
CA GLU A 68 -27.27 -22.44 -6.54
C GLU A 68 -27.37 -23.48 -7.65
N SER A 69 -27.51 -24.77 -7.31
CA SER A 69 -27.64 -25.85 -8.28
C SER A 69 -29.05 -26.03 -8.81
N PHE A 70 -30.04 -25.39 -8.19
CA PHE A 70 -31.44 -25.56 -8.56
C PHE A 70 -31.74 -24.97 -9.93
N SER A 71 -32.56 -25.62 -10.76
CA SER A 71 -32.89 -25.18 -12.11
C SER A 71 -34.40 -25.28 -12.41
N TYR A 72 -34.87 -24.47 -13.35
CA TYR A 72 -36.30 -24.36 -13.71
C TYR A 72 -36.89 -25.67 -14.18
N PHE A 73 -36.07 -26.45 -14.88
CA PHE A 73 -36.41 -27.77 -15.37
C PHE A 73 -36.82 -28.75 -14.26
N ALA A 74 -36.25 -28.64 -13.05
CA ALA A 74 -36.61 -29.48 -11.91
C ALA A 74 -38.06 -29.30 -11.42
N LEU A 75 -38.73 -28.20 -11.80
CA LEU A 75 -40.14 -27.97 -11.51
C LEU A 75 -41.06 -28.41 -12.65
N GLU A 76 -40.52 -28.65 -13.84
CA GLU A 76 -41.28 -29.10 -15.00
C GLU A 76 -41.34 -30.62 -15.05
N TYR A 77 -40.21 -31.27 -14.81
CA TYR A 77 -40.04 -32.72 -14.84
C TYR A 77 -39.04 -33.18 -13.77
N PRO A 78 -39.11 -34.45 -13.32
CA PRO A 78 -38.21 -34.94 -12.29
C PRO A 78 -36.76 -34.97 -12.78
N CYS A 79 -35.92 -34.15 -12.15
CA CYS A 79 -34.53 -33.96 -12.54
C CYS A 79 -33.54 -34.46 -11.49
N TYR A 80 -32.32 -34.75 -11.92
CA TYR A 80 -31.15 -34.89 -11.06
C TYR A 80 -30.02 -33.95 -11.48
N ASN A 81 -29.09 -33.67 -10.56
CA ASN A 81 -27.89 -32.89 -10.84
C ASN A 81 -26.72 -33.81 -11.21
N GLY A 82 -25.96 -33.41 -12.22
CA GLY A 82 -24.77 -34.11 -12.69
C GLY A 82 -23.56 -33.86 -11.79
N GLN A 83 -23.23 -32.59 -11.58
CA GLN A 83 -22.22 -32.08 -10.66
C GLN A 83 -22.89 -31.00 -9.80
N ASN A 84 -22.47 -30.78 -8.55
CA ASN A 84 -23.07 -29.71 -7.73
C ASN A 84 -22.58 -28.31 -8.16
N VAL A 85 -22.87 -27.93 -9.41
CA VAL A 85 -22.55 -26.66 -10.06
C VAL A 85 -23.82 -25.84 -10.30
N LYS A 86 -23.67 -24.56 -10.65
CA LYS A 86 -24.78 -23.62 -10.76
C LYS A 86 -25.81 -24.04 -11.82
N TYR A 87 -27.09 -24.08 -11.46
CA TYR A 87 -28.22 -24.48 -12.30
C TYR A 87 -28.12 -25.88 -12.93
N ASP A 88 -27.48 -26.84 -12.26
CA ASP A 88 -27.18 -28.17 -12.82
C ASP A 88 -28.28 -29.23 -12.61
N LEU A 89 -29.30 -28.94 -11.81
CA LEU A 89 -30.45 -29.83 -11.58
C LEU A 89 -31.40 -29.85 -12.81
N ILE A 90 -30.92 -30.35 -13.94
CA ILE A 90 -31.61 -30.25 -15.26
C ILE A 90 -31.80 -31.58 -15.98
N TRP A 91 -31.11 -32.64 -15.54
CA TRP A 91 -31.08 -33.91 -16.27
C TRP A 91 -32.28 -34.77 -15.90
N LYS A 92 -33.04 -35.22 -16.89
CA LYS A 92 -34.29 -35.98 -16.69
C LYS A 92 -34.03 -37.35 -16.07
N ILE A 93 -34.80 -37.67 -15.03
CA ILE A 93 -34.82 -39.01 -14.42
C ILE A 93 -35.68 -39.91 -15.30
N LYS A 94 -35.13 -41.06 -15.68
CA LYS A 94 -35.81 -42.09 -16.47
C LYS A 94 -36.96 -42.69 -15.67
N ASN A 95 -38.16 -42.72 -16.27
CA ASN A 95 -39.36 -43.35 -15.70
C ASN A 95 -39.59 -42.97 -14.22
N PRO A 96 -39.81 -41.68 -13.92
CA PRO A 96 -39.86 -41.22 -12.55
C PRO A 96 -41.03 -41.86 -11.78
N PRO A 97 -40.78 -42.49 -10.62
CA PRO A 97 -41.81 -43.20 -9.88
C PRO A 97 -42.78 -42.26 -9.15
N PHE A 98 -43.93 -42.82 -8.77
CA PHE A 98 -44.83 -42.27 -7.75
C PHE A 98 -44.69 -43.07 -6.46
N LYS A 99 -44.96 -42.44 -5.32
CA LYS A 99 -44.88 -43.07 -4.00
C LYS A 99 -46.19 -42.85 -3.24
N GLN A 100 -46.79 -43.91 -2.72
CA GLN A 100 -47.95 -43.82 -1.84
C GLN A 100 -47.50 -43.80 -0.38
N LEU A 101 -48.03 -42.85 0.41
CA LEU A 101 -47.79 -42.76 1.83
C LEU A 101 -49.12 -42.46 2.55
N GLY A 102 -49.71 -43.49 3.15
CA GLY A 102 -51.07 -43.42 3.68
C GLY A 102 -52.08 -43.26 2.54
N THR A 103 -52.94 -42.24 2.62
CA THR A 103 -53.93 -41.90 1.58
C THR A 103 -53.40 -40.92 0.52
N ASN A 104 -52.17 -40.43 0.68
CA ASN A 104 -51.58 -39.45 -0.21
C ASN A 104 -50.68 -40.14 -1.25
N GLU A 105 -50.80 -39.71 -2.50
CA GLU A 105 -49.83 -40.01 -3.55
C GLU A 105 -48.83 -38.86 -3.66
N TYR A 106 -47.56 -39.19 -3.81
CA TYR A 106 -46.48 -38.24 -4.02
C TYR A 106 -45.81 -38.50 -5.37
N LYS A 107 -45.52 -37.43 -6.10
CA LYS A 107 -44.72 -37.47 -7.33
C LYS A 107 -43.28 -37.11 -7.02
N LEU A 108 -42.33 -37.78 -7.68
CA LEU A 108 -40.94 -37.38 -7.61
C LEU A 108 -40.79 -35.96 -8.18
N MET A 109 -40.09 -35.09 -7.46
CA MET A 109 -39.86 -33.71 -7.88
C MET A 109 -38.44 -33.55 -8.41
N CYS A 110 -37.44 -33.94 -7.61
CA CYS A 110 -36.05 -33.93 -8.03
C CYS A 110 -35.19 -34.76 -7.09
N VAL A 111 -34.00 -35.11 -7.56
CA VAL A 111 -32.95 -35.76 -6.78
C VAL A 111 -31.73 -34.85 -6.79
N LEU A 112 -31.29 -34.43 -5.61
CA LEU A 112 -30.14 -33.56 -5.46
C LEU A 112 -29.05 -34.28 -4.70
N PHE A 113 -27.83 -34.25 -5.23
CA PHE A 113 -26.66 -34.74 -4.54
C PHE A 113 -25.77 -33.58 -4.13
N ASP A 114 -25.17 -33.69 -2.94
CA ASP A 114 -24.31 -32.65 -2.40
C ASP A 114 -23.00 -32.48 -3.18
N LYS A 115 -22.49 -33.56 -3.78
CA LYS A 115 -21.28 -33.62 -4.61
C LYS A 115 -21.36 -34.80 -5.59
N GLY A 116 -20.22 -35.15 -6.16
CA GLY A 116 -20.05 -36.29 -7.05
C GLY A 116 -20.30 -35.98 -8.52
N GLU A 117 -19.88 -36.91 -9.37
CA GLU A 117 -20.00 -36.81 -10.82
C GLU A 117 -20.99 -37.85 -11.36
N ARG A 118 -21.85 -37.43 -12.29
CA ARG A 118 -22.79 -38.30 -13.00
C ARG A 118 -22.80 -37.96 -14.47
N ASP A 119 -23.22 -38.92 -15.28
CA ASP A 119 -23.39 -38.69 -16.72
C ASP A 119 -24.50 -37.66 -16.91
N LYS A 120 -24.11 -36.44 -17.29
CA LYS A 120 -24.96 -35.27 -17.55
C LYS A 120 -25.89 -35.51 -18.76
N LYS A 121 -26.88 -36.40 -18.61
CA LYS A 121 -27.71 -36.89 -19.72
C LYS A 121 -29.14 -37.22 -19.28
N ASP A 122 -30.10 -36.90 -20.15
CA ASP A 122 -31.52 -37.18 -19.93
C ASP A 122 -31.85 -38.66 -20.08
N ASP A 123 -32.81 -39.13 -19.27
CA ASP A 123 -33.48 -40.44 -19.40
C ASP A 123 -32.54 -41.66 -19.33
N ILE A 124 -31.35 -41.48 -18.76
CA ILE A 124 -30.39 -42.56 -18.55
C ILE A 124 -30.64 -43.30 -17.23
N TYR A 125 -30.71 -42.54 -16.13
CA TYR A 125 -30.80 -43.11 -14.79
C TYR A 125 -32.22 -43.05 -14.25
N SER A 126 -32.70 -44.18 -13.73
CA SER A 126 -33.88 -44.24 -12.87
C SER A 126 -33.54 -43.82 -11.44
N LEU A 127 -34.55 -43.65 -10.59
CA LEU A 127 -34.32 -43.36 -9.18
C LEU A 127 -33.51 -44.46 -8.47
N GLU A 128 -33.72 -45.72 -8.81
CA GLU A 128 -32.98 -46.84 -8.21
C GLU A 128 -31.52 -46.86 -8.67
N ASP A 129 -31.24 -46.54 -9.95
CA ASP A 129 -29.87 -46.35 -10.43
C ASP A 129 -29.18 -45.23 -9.63
N LEU A 130 -29.88 -44.09 -9.46
CA LEU A 130 -29.35 -42.94 -8.72
C LEU A 130 -29.08 -43.25 -7.24
N LYS A 131 -29.89 -44.10 -6.58
CA LYS A 131 -29.65 -44.52 -5.18
C LYS A 131 -28.38 -45.35 -5.03
N GLN A 132 -28.06 -46.14 -6.06
CA GLN A 132 -26.86 -46.98 -6.10
C GLN A 132 -25.60 -46.19 -6.52
N MET A 133 -25.77 -44.99 -7.07
CA MET A 133 -24.67 -44.15 -7.56
C MET A 133 -24.29 -43.06 -6.56
N SER A 134 -23.35 -43.37 -5.66
CA SER A 134 -22.71 -42.31 -4.86
C SER A 134 -21.82 -41.43 -5.71
N ASN A 135 -20.87 -42.03 -6.45
CA ASN A 135 -19.88 -41.34 -7.28
C ASN A 135 -19.22 -40.14 -6.56
N GLY A 136 -18.90 -40.30 -5.27
CA GLY A 136 -18.28 -39.25 -4.44
C GLY A 136 -19.26 -38.28 -3.76
N ALA A 137 -20.57 -38.51 -3.85
CA ALA A 137 -21.57 -37.82 -3.05
C ALA A 137 -21.64 -38.41 -1.64
N SER A 138 -21.72 -37.55 -0.62
CA SER A 138 -21.94 -37.98 0.76
C SER A 138 -23.42 -37.99 1.14
N ASN A 139 -24.22 -37.16 0.47
CA ASN A 139 -25.65 -37.06 0.71
C ASN A 139 -26.41 -37.02 -0.62
N MET A 140 -27.48 -37.81 -0.67
CA MET A 140 -28.50 -37.78 -1.71
C MET A 140 -29.81 -37.30 -1.07
N TYR A 141 -30.44 -36.29 -1.64
CA TYR A 141 -31.71 -35.74 -1.22
C TYR A 141 -32.76 -36.06 -2.28
N ILE A 142 -33.75 -36.86 -1.91
CA ILE A 142 -34.87 -37.22 -2.78
C ILE A 142 -36.05 -36.38 -2.34
N PHE A 143 -36.52 -35.52 -3.24
CA PHE A 143 -37.67 -34.66 -2.97
C PHE A 143 -38.91 -35.22 -3.64
N TRP A 144 -39.91 -35.51 -2.83
CA TRP A 144 -41.24 -35.89 -3.25
C TRP A 144 -42.18 -34.75 -2.95
N VAL A 145 -43.12 -34.47 -3.85
CA VAL A 145 -44.19 -33.50 -3.61
C VAL A 145 -45.53 -34.18 -3.71
N LYS A 146 -46.43 -33.85 -2.79
CA LYS A 146 -47.78 -34.39 -2.78
C LYS A 146 -48.47 -34.13 -4.11
N ASN A 147 -49.01 -35.18 -4.72
CA ASN A 147 -49.69 -35.09 -6.01
C ASN A 147 -51.05 -34.41 -5.81
N LYS A 148 -51.06 -33.09 -6.02
CA LYS A 148 -52.28 -32.27 -6.10
C LYS A 148 -52.42 -31.79 -7.53
N PHE A 149 -53.65 -31.83 -8.06
CA PHE A 149 -53.96 -31.15 -9.31
C PHE A 149 -53.80 -29.64 -9.08
N LEU A 150 -52.82 -29.05 -9.74
CA LEU A 150 -52.61 -27.60 -9.78
C LEU A 150 -53.07 -27.09 -11.13
N ASP A 151 -53.75 -25.93 -11.13
CA ASP A 151 -54.04 -25.20 -12.37
C ASP A 151 -52.70 -24.83 -13.06
N PRO A 152 -52.61 -24.87 -14.40
CA PRO A 152 -51.40 -24.46 -15.11
C PRO A 152 -50.90 -23.04 -14.77
N ASN A 153 -51.81 -22.10 -14.51
CA ASN A 153 -51.44 -20.74 -14.10
C ASN A 153 -50.83 -20.72 -12.70
N ASP A 154 -51.40 -21.49 -11.77
CA ASP A 154 -50.85 -21.63 -10.43
C ASP A 154 -49.45 -22.24 -10.48
N LYS A 155 -49.25 -23.30 -11.27
CA LYS A 155 -47.93 -23.92 -11.48
C LYS A 155 -46.90 -22.88 -11.94
N LYS A 156 -47.24 -22.03 -12.91
CA LYS A 156 -46.34 -20.96 -13.40
C LYS A 156 -46.03 -19.94 -12.31
N ASN A 157 -47.02 -19.54 -11.52
CA ASN A 157 -46.84 -18.60 -10.42
C ASN A 157 -45.93 -19.16 -9.32
N VAL A 158 -46.14 -20.41 -8.92
CA VAL A 158 -45.31 -21.16 -7.96
C VAL A 158 -43.85 -21.20 -8.43
N GLN A 159 -43.63 -21.58 -9.68
CA GLN A 159 -42.28 -21.64 -10.26
C GLN A 159 -41.61 -20.26 -10.19
N ASN A 160 -42.27 -19.21 -10.65
CA ASN A 160 -41.73 -17.86 -10.60
C ASN A 160 -41.39 -17.42 -9.16
N LEU A 161 -42.23 -17.75 -8.18
CA LEU A 161 -41.99 -17.44 -6.77
C LEU A 161 -40.72 -18.14 -6.26
N ILE A 162 -40.55 -19.43 -6.58
CA ILE A 162 -39.37 -20.20 -6.20
C ILE A 162 -38.11 -19.59 -6.85
N PHE A 163 -38.13 -19.32 -8.15
CA PHE A 163 -36.98 -18.76 -8.86
C PHE A 163 -36.58 -17.39 -8.36
N ASN A 164 -37.55 -16.49 -8.20
CA ASN A 164 -37.28 -15.15 -7.69
C ASN A 164 -36.67 -15.23 -6.29
N ARG A 165 -37.14 -16.14 -5.44
CA ARG A 165 -36.56 -16.32 -4.10
C ARG A 165 -35.13 -16.85 -4.15
N LEU A 166 -34.86 -17.88 -4.94
CA LEU A 166 -33.51 -18.45 -5.07
C LEU A 166 -32.53 -17.44 -5.69
N GLU A 167 -32.98 -16.64 -6.67
CA GLU A 167 -32.17 -15.57 -7.25
C GLU A 167 -31.84 -14.48 -6.22
N LEU A 168 -32.79 -14.12 -5.34
CA LEU A 168 -32.54 -13.20 -4.24
C LEU A 168 -31.49 -13.74 -3.27
N GLU A 169 -31.59 -15.01 -2.87
CA GLU A 169 -30.60 -15.64 -1.98
C GLU A 169 -29.20 -15.66 -2.61
N PHE A 170 -29.11 -15.99 -3.91
CA PHE A 170 -27.86 -15.95 -4.66
C PHE A 170 -27.25 -14.53 -4.71
N LYS A 171 -28.06 -13.52 -5.03
CA LYS A 171 -27.60 -12.12 -5.02
C LYS A 171 -27.17 -11.68 -3.61
N GLN A 172 -27.88 -12.08 -2.57
CA GLN A 172 -27.50 -11.78 -1.19
C GLN A 172 -26.15 -12.39 -0.81
N LYS A 173 -25.87 -13.63 -1.24
CA LYS A 173 -24.56 -14.27 -1.02
C LYS A 173 -23.44 -13.51 -1.74
N GLN A 174 -23.63 -13.14 -3.01
CA GLN A 174 -22.64 -12.33 -3.74
C GLN A 174 -22.40 -10.97 -3.07
N ILE A 175 -23.45 -10.31 -2.60
CA ILE A 175 -23.32 -9.04 -1.86
C ILE A 175 -22.51 -9.24 -0.58
N LYS A 176 -22.77 -10.31 0.19
CA LYS A 176 -21.99 -10.63 1.40
C LYS A 176 -20.51 -10.87 1.09
N GLU A 177 -20.20 -11.59 0.01
CA GLU A 177 -18.83 -11.81 -0.45
C GLU A 177 -18.15 -10.50 -0.85
N LYS A 178 -18.83 -9.63 -1.61
CA LYS A 178 -18.31 -8.30 -1.96
C LYS A 178 -18.12 -7.38 -0.75
N ILE A 179 -19.01 -7.43 0.24
CA ILE A 179 -18.83 -6.69 1.50
C ILE A 179 -17.57 -7.17 2.22
N LYS A 180 -17.31 -8.49 2.22
CA LYS A 180 -16.09 -9.05 2.82
C LYS A 180 -14.83 -8.53 2.12
N GLU A 181 -14.79 -8.59 0.78
CA GLU A 181 -13.67 -8.05 -0.02
C GLU A 181 -13.42 -6.56 0.28
N ILE A 182 -14.50 -5.75 0.34
CA ILE A 182 -14.41 -4.32 0.64
C ILE A 182 -13.81 -4.08 2.04
N ASN A 183 -14.23 -4.85 3.04
CA ASN A 183 -13.71 -4.71 4.41
C ASN A 183 -12.22 -5.07 4.51
N GLU A 184 -11.77 -6.08 3.76
CA GLU A 184 -10.35 -6.44 3.67
C GLU A 184 -9.53 -5.30 3.05
N LEU A 185 -10.01 -4.69 1.95
CA LEU A 185 -9.37 -3.53 1.33
C LEU A 185 -9.34 -2.30 2.25
N LEU A 186 -10.43 -2.03 3.00
CA LEU A 186 -10.47 -0.92 3.96
C LEU A 186 -9.46 -1.10 5.09
N ASN A 187 -9.30 -2.33 5.59
CA ASN A 187 -8.29 -2.65 6.60
C ASN A 187 -6.87 -2.42 6.06
N TYR A 188 -6.60 -2.84 4.82
CA TYR A 188 -5.31 -2.59 4.17
C TYR A 188 -5.02 -1.10 4.04
N LEU A 189 -5.98 -0.30 3.54
CA LEU A 189 -5.82 1.15 3.41
C LEU A 189 -5.53 1.82 4.76
N SER A 190 -6.22 1.41 5.83
CA SER A 190 -5.98 1.96 7.17
C SER A 190 -4.56 1.66 7.70
N GLN A 191 -3.97 0.53 7.31
CA GLN A 191 -2.59 0.20 7.66
C GLN A 191 -1.60 1.07 6.88
N GLU A 192 -1.83 1.29 5.58
CA GLU A 192 -0.99 2.16 4.75
C GLU A 192 -1.04 3.62 5.20
N GLU A 193 -2.22 4.14 5.58
CA GLU A 193 -2.35 5.49 6.16
C GLU A 193 -1.49 5.68 7.42
N LYS A 194 -1.42 4.66 8.29
CA LYS A 194 -0.57 4.70 9.48
C LYS A 194 0.92 4.72 9.12
N LYS A 195 1.34 3.91 8.14
CA LYS A 195 2.73 3.91 7.66
C LYS A 195 3.12 5.28 7.09
N PHE A 196 2.25 5.86 6.28
CA PHE A 196 2.47 7.18 5.71
C PHE A 196 2.57 8.27 6.79
N SER A 197 1.68 8.25 7.78
CA SER A 197 1.72 9.19 8.92
C SER A 197 3.01 9.08 9.73
N ASN A 198 3.49 7.86 9.99
CA ASN A 198 4.78 7.65 10.66
C ASN A 198 5.94 8.21 9.84
N LEU A 199 5.95 7.93 8.53
CA LEU A 199 6.97 8.43 7.62
C LEU A 199 6.97 9.97 7.54
N GLU A 200 5.79 10.60 7.52
CA GLU A 200 5.65 12.05 7.56
C GLU A 200 6.25 12.64 8.84
N ASN A 201 6.04 11.98 9.99
CA ASN A 201 6.63 12.41 11.26
C ASN A 201 8.15 12.26 11.26
N ASP A 202 8.68 11.17 10.71
CA ASP A 202 10.13 10.95 10.57
C ASP A 202 10.77 12.04 9.69
N PHE A 203 10.14 12.39 8.56
CA PHE A 203 10.60 13.49 7.70
C PHE A 203 10.56 14.85 8.43
N LYS A 204 9.51 15.13 9.21
CA LYS A 204 9.45 16.37 10.01
C LYS A 204 10.60 16.46 11.01
N LEU A 205 10.91 15.36 11.69
CA LEU A 205 12.03 15.31 12.65
C LEU A 205 13.38 15.53 11.94
N GLN A 206 13.60 14.90 10.79
CA GLN A 206 14.81 15.11 10.00
C GLN A 206 14.97 16.57 9.54
N ILE A 207 13.90 17.19 9.03
CA ILE A 207 13.90 18.60 8.63
C ILE A 207 14.25 19.50 9.83
N GLN A 208 13.67 19.25 11.01
CA GLN A 208 13.98 20.02 12.22
C GLN A 208 15.46 19.90 12.62
N SER A 209 16.05 18.70 12.53
CA SER A 209 17.48 18.50 12.78
C SER A 209 18.34 19.30 11.79
N LEU A 210 18.07 19.17 10.49
CA LEU A 210 18.82 19.89 9.46
C LEU A 210 18.73 21.42 9.61
N LEU A 211 17.56 21.93 10.01
CA LEU A 211 17.39 23.36 10.31
C LEU A 211 18.22 23.80 11.53
N LYS A 212 18.36 22.94 12.54
CA LYS A 212 19.21 23.21 13.70
C LYS A 212 20.69 23.24 13.30
N ASP A 213 21.13 22.26 12.51
CA ASP A 213 22.52 22.17 12.03
C ASP A 213 22.87 23.37 11.14
N LYS A 214 21.97 23.76 10.24
CA LYS A 214 22.11 24.96 9.41
C LYS A 214 22.32 26.22 10.26
N LYS A 215 21.52 26.42 11.31
CA LYS A 215 21.66 27.58 12.21
C LYS A 215 23.01 27.58 12.93
N SER A 216 23.49 26.41 13.35
CA SER A 216 24.80 26.25 13.99
C SER A 216 25.93 26.67 13.03
N LEU A 217 25.87 26.20 11.79
CA LEU A 217 26.85 26.55 10.75
C LEU A 217 26.80 28.04 10.40
N GLU A 218 25.62 28.66 10.35
CA GLU A 218 25.49 30.11 10.11
C GLU A 218 26.20 30.94 11.19
N VAL A 219 26.10 30.53 12.47
CA VAL A 219 26.83 31.15 13.57
C VAL A 219 28.34 30.98 13.43
N GLU A 220 28.79 29.77 13.05
CA GLU A 220 30.22 29.49 12.84
C GLU A 220 30.81 30.33 11.70
N ILE A 221 30.07 30.48 10.59
CA ILE A 221 30.46 31.35 9.47
C ILE A 221 30.62 32.81 9.94
N ILE A 222 29.70 33.32 10.76
CA ILE A 222 29.79 34.69 11.30
C ILE A 222 31.07 34.83 12.15
N ASN A 223 31.34 33.86 13.02
CA ASN A 223 32.54 33.87 13.87
C ASN A 223 33.84 33.82 13.06
N LEU A 224 33.89 33.00 12.00
CA LEU A 224 35.04 32.91 11.11
C LEU A 224 35.25 34.21 10.32
N LYS A 225 34.17 34.83 9.81
CA LYS A 225 34.25 36.15 9.15
C LYS A 225 34.82 37.21 10.08
N GLN A 226 34.41 37.21 11.36
CA GLN A 226 34.96 38.14 12.35
C GLN A 226 36.45 37.88 12.61
N LYS A 227 36.86 36.61 12.73
CA LYS A 227 38.28 36.25 12.88
C LYS A 227 39.12 36.69 11.68
N ILE A 228 38.63 36.47 10.46
CA ILE A 228 39.30 36.92 9.23
C ILE A 228 39.47 38.43 9.26
N LYS A 229 38.41 39.18 9.56
CA LYS A 229 38.47 40.65 9.66
C LYS A 229 39.51 41.13 10.66
N ASN A 230 39.51 40.55 11.87
CA ASN A 230 40.48 40.92 12.91
C ASN A 230 41.93 40.65 12.47
N LEU A 231 42.18 39.53 11.77
CA LEU A 231 43.50 39.20 11.22
C LEU A 231 43.92 40.17 10.11
N GLU A 232 42.99 40.56 9.24
CA GLU A 232 43.24 41.57 8.19
C GLU A 232 43.60 42.93 8.80
N ASP A 233 42.85 43.38 9.82
CA ASP A 233 43.11 44.62 10.54
C ASP A 233 44.50 44.60 11.20
N THR A 234 44.85 43.50 11.90
CA THR A 234 46.16 43.34 12.56
C THR A 234 47.32 43.38 11.56
N LYS A 235 47.17 42.70 10.42
CA LYS A 235 48.19 42.70 9.35
C LYS A 235 48.39 44.09 8.75
N ASN A 236 47.31 44.88 8.66
CA ASN A 236 47.37 46.23 8.15
C ASN A 236 48.14 47.15 9.12
N ASP A 237 47.88 47.03 10.42
CA ASP A 237 48.59 47.76 11.47
C ASP A 237 50.09 47.42 11.51
N GLU A 238 50.46 46.13 11.40
CA GLU A 238 51.86 45.71 11.30
C GLU A 238 52.57 46.30 10.06
N ASN A 239 51.89 46.33 8.92
CA ASN A 239 52.46 46.89 7.69
C ASN A 239 52.67 48.40 7.81
N ILE A 240 51.75 49.13 8.45
CA ILE A 240 51.90 50.56 8.74
C ILE A 240 53.14 50.80 9.60
N LEU A 241 53.35 50.00 10.64
CA LEU A 241 54.50 50.10 11.53
C LEU A 241 55.83 49.83 10.79
N LYS A 242 55.90 48.75 10.00
CA LYS A 242 57.10 48.41 9.20
C LYS A 242 57.42 49.51 8.18
N ASN A 243 56.42 50.09 7.52
CA ASN A 243 56.62 51.20 6.58
C ASN A 243 57.16 52.46 7.26
N LYS A 244 56.74 52.74 8.51
CA LYS A 244 57.28 53.86 9.30
C LYS A 244 58.77 53.64 9.61
N GLN A 245 59.15 52.44 10.02
CA GLN A 245 60.55 52.08 10.27
C GLN A 245 61.41 52.18 9.01
N ILE A 246 60.92 51.74 7.85
CA ILE A 246 61.62 51.87 6.56
C ILE A 246 61.85 53.35 6.22
N LYS A 247 60.85 54.22 6.42
CA LYS A 247 61.00 55.66 6.19
C LYS A 247 62.07 56.27 7.09
N GLU A 248 62.10 55.87 8.35
CA GLU A 248 63.09 56.34 9.33
C GLU A 248 64.50 55.89 8.97
N LEU A 249 64.68 54.60 8.61
CA LEU A 249 65.94 54.06 8.13
C LEU A 249 66.42 54.74 6.84
N ASN A 250 65.53 55.02 5.90
CA ASN A 250 65.88 55.74 4.66
C ASN A 250 66.35 57.17 4.95
N SER A 251 65.69 57.87 5.87
CA SER A 251 66.12 59.20 6.32
C SER A 251 67.51 59.17 6.97
N GLN A 252 67.78 58.17 7.83
CA GLN A 252 69.10 57.95 8.41
C GLN A 252 70.16 57.66 7.34
N LEU A 253 69.82 56.83 6.35
CA LEU A 253 70.72 56.47 5.25
C LEU A 253 71.07 57.68 4.38
N ASP A 254 70.12 58.59 4.12
CA ASP A 254 70.37 59.80 3.34
C ASP A 254 71.24 60.82 4.09
N LEU A 255 71.05 60.95 5.41
CA LEU A 255 71.95 61.74 6.27
C LEU A 255 73.38 61.17 6.22
N LEU A 256 73.53 59.85 6.38
CA LEU A 256 74.84 59.20 6.34
C LEU A 256 75.54 59.37 4.99
N LYS A 257 74.80 59.27 3.87
CA LYS A 257 75.33 59.55 2.53
C LYS A 257 75.85 60.97 2.41
N LYS A 258 75.13 61.95 2.95
CA LYS A 258 75.55 63.36 2.97
C LYS A 258 76.83 63.54 3.78
N ASP A 259 76.92 62.91 4.94
CA ASP A 259 78.12 62.95 5.78
C ASP A 259 79.34 62.32 5.08
N ILE A 260 79.15 61.16 4.44
CA ILE A 260 80.20 60.52 3.62
C ILE A 260 80.63 61.42 2.47
N GLN A 261 79.69 62.08 1.80
CA GLN A 261 80.00 63.00 0.71
C GLN A 261 80.82 64.21 1.21
N ASN A 262 80.42 64.79 2.34
CA ASN A 262 81.16 65.88 2.98
C ASN A 262 82.59 65.45 3.35
N GLU A 263 82.76 64.25 3.92
CA GLU A 263 84.09 63.72 4.26
C GLU A 263 84.94 63.43 3.02
N LYS A 264 84.35 62.93 1.93
CA LYS A 264 85.04 62.78 0.64
C LYS A 264 85.54 64.11 0.10
N GLU A 265 84.73 65.17 0.17
CA GLU A 265 85.11 66.51 -0.26
C GLU A 265 86.26 67.07 0.59
N LYS A 266 86.20 66.92 1.92
CA LYS A 266 87.32 67.28 2.82
C LYS A 266 88.60 66.53 2.45
N TYR A 267 88.51 65.22 2.22
CA TYR A 267 89.65 64.41 1.82
C TYR A 267 90.25 64.86 0.48
N GLN A 268 89.42 65.16 -0.52
CA GLN A 268 89.88 65.67 -1.81
C GLN A 268 90.58 67.03 -1.68
N GLN A 269 90.02 67.94 -0.87
CA GLN A 269 90.66 69.24 -0.57
C GLN A 269 92.03 69.04 0.09
N LEU A 270 92.11 68.14 1.06
CA LEU A 270 93.36 67.82 1.77
C LEU A 270 94.39 67.20 0.81
N ASN A 271 93.97 66.28 -0.05
CA ASN A 271 94.84 65.64 -1.05
C ASN A 271 95.38 66.67 -2.06
N ASN A 272 94.52 67.58 -2.54
CA ASN A 272 94.94 68.68 -3.42
C ASN A 272 95.95 69.61 -2.73
N TYR A 273 95.73 69.93 -1.46
CA TYR A 273 96.66 70.71 -0.65
C TYR A 273 98.04 70.03 -0.55
N PHE A 274 98.07 68.73 -0.23
CA PHE A 274 99.33 67.97 -0.15
C PHE A 274 100.05 67.87 -1.50
N ASN A 275 99.32 67.58 -2.60
CA ASN A 275 99.88 67.53 -3.95
C ASN A 275 100.52 68.87 -4.36
N ASN A 276 99.85 69.99 -4.06
CA ASN A 276 100.38 71.33 -4.34
C ASN A 276 101.65 71.63 -3.54
N LYS A 277 101.69 71.27 -2.25
CA LYS A 277 102.92 71.36 -1.45
C LYS A 277 104.04 70.51 -2.02
N GLN A 278 103.75 69.26 -2.41
CA GLN A 278 104.74 68.35 -2.98
C GLN A 278 105.33 68.90 -4.29
N LYS A 279 104.49 69.43 -5.20
CA LYS A 279 104.96 70.11 -6.43
C LYS A 279 105.87 71.29 -6.10
N LYS A 280 105.49 72.14 -5.15
CA LYS A 280 106.31 73.28 -4.71
C LYS A 280 107.69 72.84 -4.19
N TYR A 281 107.73 71.82 -3.34
CA TYR A 281 109.00 71.28 -2.84
C TYR A 281 109.82 70.60 -3.94
N SER A 282 109.19 69.92 -4.91
CA SER A 282 109.90 69.37 -6.07
C SER A 282 110.53 70.46 -6.93
N GLY A 283 109.82 71.56 -7.18
CA GLY A 283 110.37 72.70 -7.93
C GLY A 283 111.54 73.37 -7.22
N ILE A 284 111.49 73.50 -5.89
CA ILE A 284 112.65 73.95 -5.09
C ILE A 284 113.82 72.97 -5.23
N ARG A 285 113.55 71.66 -5.13
CA ARG A 285 114.56 70.61 -5.30
C ARG A 285 115.22 70.70 -6.68
N ASP A 286 114.43 70.78 -7.74
CA ASP A 286 114.92 70.80 -9.12
C ASP A 286 115.70 72.10 -9.42
N PHE A 287 115.26 73.24 -8.88
CA PHE A 287 116.01 74.51 -8.93
C PHE A 287 117.39 74.38 -8.25
N LEU A 288 117.44 73.79 -7.05
CA LEU A 288 118.70 73.54 -6.35
C LEU A 288 119.59 72.59 -7.17
N HIS A 289 119.01 71.55 -7.76
CA HIS A 289 119.73 70.57 -8.57
C HIS A 289 120.33 71.16 -9.87
N GLN A 290 119.59 72.06 -10.54
CA GLN A 290 120.05 72.72 -11.77
C GLN A 290 121.13 73.77 -11.53
N ASN A 291 121.07 74.52 -10.43
CA ASN A 291 121.97 75.66 -10.18
C ASN A 291 123.21 75.32 -9.35
N PHE A 292 123.20 74.23 -8.59
CA PHE A 292 124.33 73.87 -7.71
C PHE A 292 124.96 72.50 -8.01
N PHE A 293 124.34 71.64 -8.81
CA PHE A 293 124.75 70.24 -8.97
C PHE A 293 124.92 69.76 -10.43
N ARG A 294 124.94 70.65 -11.43
CA ARG A 294 125.40 70.29 -12.80
C ARG A 294 126.92 70.45 -12.89
N PHE A 295 127.63 69.36 -12.66
CA PHE A 295 129.02 69.16 -13.12
C PHE A 295 129.03 68.64 -14.55
#